data_AF-A0A7W9HE38-F1
#
_entry.id   AF-A0A7W9HE38-F1
#
_cell.length_a   1.000
_cell.length_b   1.000
_cell.length_c   1.000
_cell.angle_alpha   90.00
_cell.angle_beta   90.00
_cell.angle_gamma   90.00
#
_symmetry.space_group_name_H-M   'P 1'
#
loop_
_entity.id
_entity.type
_entity.pdbx_description
1 polymer ?
#
loop_
_entity_poly.entity_id
_entity_poly.type
_entity_poly.pdbx_seq_one_letter_code
_entity_poly.pdbx_strand_id
1 'polypeptide(L)'
;MIEALAQVVCTTLQVEAAAHGPSTAFQVRFPSGAMTPLNVLDVRLNAIGYSARQGLVYGIDHHGRLVALDRSGRLVGTPTRLFPALRHAVAGAVVGERLVVRAGPVLYTVDIDPTSGSFGHVVHKVWMRPPRALTVDDFDVNPADGLLYGVATRSHERGVVVTIDPRSGEVEELPETRRLPGGSGYGAVTVSPEGALYATQNRHGGRSTLWRVALDGSGVVTEISSRHALHTIDSSGCLSTLPTPTPTPTPTPTPTPTPTPTPTPTPTPTPTPTPTPTPTPTPSPTPTPTPTPTPTPTPTPTPSPTQTTSPTQTTTPPPSPPLTTTPPPPPPPPPPPPPPPPPPQAIPAPPPPRPTTTTTRTTTTRPTTTTPAPTQPATSPPTAPPPNALDMPPEPRVNSVERVDNLVRDQRRWGMTALLLIIAGGALARQAANRRR
;
A
#
# COMPACT_ATOMS: atom_id res chain seq x y z
N MET A 1 26.56 16.23 -12.76
CA MET A 1 26.88 14.99 -12.04
C MET A 1 26.49 15.21 -10.59
N ILE A 2 25.88 14.20 -9.95
CA ILE A 2 25.11 14.23 -8.70
C ILE A 2 23.64 14.65 -8.93
N GLU A 3 22.88 13.78 -9.63
CA GLU A 3 21.57 13.42 -9.06
C GLU A 3 21.87 12.96 -7.64
N ALA A 4 21.49 13.76 -6.64
CA ALA A 4 21.46 13.26 -5.29
C ALA A 4 20.58 12.01 -5.33
N LEU A 5 21.16 10.87 -4.99
CA LEU A 5 20.48 9.59 -4.84
C LEU A 5 19.40 9.79 -3.78
N ALA A 6 18.22 10.27 -4.17
CA ALA A 6 17.06 10.23 -3.31
C ALA A 6 16.90 8.77 -2.93
N GLN A 7 17.11 8.46 -1.65
CA GLN A 7 17.07 7.10 -1.15
C GLN A 7 15.76 6.47 -1.59
N VAL A 8 15.82 5.28 -2.18
CA VAL A 8 14.61 4.56 -2.59
C VAL A 8 13.83 4.25 -1.33
N VAL A 9 12.75 4.97 -1.15
CA VAL A 9 11.84 4.86 -0.01
C VAL A 9 10.83 3.75 -0.22
N CYS A 10 10.49 3.49 -1.48
CA CYS A 10 9.56 2.43 -1.84
C CYS A 10 9.82 1.93 -3.25
N THR A 11 9.68 0.62 -3.42
CA THR A 11 9.57 -0.03 -4.73
C THR A 11 8.20 -0.67 -4.81
N THR A 12 7.47 -0.47 -5.90
CA THR A 12 6.21 -1.16 -6.20
C THR A 12 6.31 -1.96 -7.50
N LEU A 13 5.45 -2.97 -7.64
CA LEU A 13 5.18 -3.61 -8.92
C LEU A 13 3.95 -2.96 -9.54
N GLN A 14 4.10 -2.39 -10.73
CA GLN A 14 3.02 -1.78 -11.47
C GLN A 14 2.72 -2.61 -12.71
N VAL A 15 1.44 -2.83 -13.01
CA VAL A 15 0.99 -3.45 -14.25
C VAL A 15 0.34 -2.41 -15.13
N GLU A 16 0.66 -2.46 -16.42
CA GLU A 16 0.10 -1.57 -17.43
C GLU A 16 -0.51 -2.40 -18.55
N ALA A 17 -1.68 -2.01 -19.04
CA ALA A 17 -2.27 -2.59 -20.24
C ALA A 17 -2.81 -1.51 -21.18
N ALA A 18 -2.69 -1.81 -22.48
CA ALA A 18 -3.34 -1.05 -23.54
C ALA A 18 -4.87 -1.25 -23.49
N ALA A 19 -5.61 -0.67 -24.45
CA ALA A 19 -7.07 -0.84 -24.53
C ALA A 19 -7.48 -2.33 -24.57
N HIS A 20 -6.65 -3.15 -25.22
CA HIS A 20 -6.83 -4.59 -25.38
C HIS A 20 -5.48 -5.29 -25.19
N GLY A 21 -5.53 -6.57 -24.81
CA GLY A 21 -4.35 -7.41 -24.67
C GLY A 21 -3.84 -7.58 -23.24
N PRO A 22 -2.70 -8.26 -23.07
CA PRO A 22 -2.12 -8.58 -21.78
C PRO A 22 -1.58 -7.36 -21.04
N SER A 23 -1.37 -7.52 -19.73
CA SER A 23 -0.63 -6.56 -18.92
C SER A 23 0.88 -6.74 -19.08
N THR A 24 1.64 -5.66 -18.99
CA THR A 24 3.10 -5.64 -18.83
C THR A 24 3.43 -5.18 -17.41
N ALA A 25 4.30 -5.92 -16.72
CA ALA A 25 4.75 -5.61 -15.37
C ALA A 25 6.02 -4.74 -15.39
N PHE A 26 6.08 -3.80 -14.46
CA PHE A 26 7.18 -2.88 -14.25
C PHE A 26 7.52 -2.80 -12.77
N GLN A 27 8.78 -2.59 -12.45
CA GLN A 27 9.21 -2.11 -11.15
C GLN A 27 9.24 -0.59 -11.17
N VAL A 28 8.61 0.07 -10.18
CA VAL A 28 8.61 1.52 -10.04
C VAL A 28 9.26 1.91 -8.72
N ARG A 29 10.21 2.86 -8.74
CA ARG A 29 10.93 3.33 -7.55
C ARG A 29 10.52 4.74 -7.16
N PHE A 30 9.96 4.88 -5.96
CA PHE A 30 9.68 6.16 -5.35
C PHE A 30 10.90 6.67 -4.56
N PRO A 31 11.10 8.01 -4.44
CA PRO A 31 10.22 9.08 -4.95
C PRO A 31 10.43 9.39 -6.45
N SER A 32 11.48 8.85 -7.07
CA SER A 32 11.89 9.22 -8.44
C SER A 32 10.88 8.95 -9.55
N GLY A 33 9.98 7.98 -9.35
CA GLY A 33 9.13 7.45 -10.41
C GLY A 33 9.88 6.63 -11.46
N ALA A 34 11.16 6.30 -11.23
CA ALA A 34 11.97 5.52 -12.16
C ALA A 34 11.34 4.14 -12.39
N MET A 35 11.16 3.77 -13.65
CA MET A 35 10.51 2.53 -14.06
C MET A 35 11.51 1.58 -14.72
N THR A 36 11.42 0.29 -14.40
CA THR A 36 12.17 -0.78 -15.04
C THR A 36 11.18 -1.83 -15.57
N PRO A 37 11.17 -2.13 -16.88
CA PRO A 37 10.30 -3.17 -17.42
C PRO A 37 10.72 -4.54 -16.88
N LEU A 38 9.74 -5.40 -16.62
CA LEU A 38 9.94 -6.75 -16.12
C LEU A 38 9.49 -7.79 -17.16
N ASN A 39 8.21 -8.14 -17.15
CA ASN A 39 7.65 -9.20 -17.97
C ASN A 39 6.33 -8.77 -18.63
N VAL A 40 6.03 -9.32 -19.80
CA VAL A 40 4.68 -9.33 -20.35
C VAL A 40 3.95 -10.53 -19.75
N LEU A 41 2.78 -10.31 -19.19
CA LEU A 41 1.96 -11.35 -18.59
C LEU A 41 1.07 -12.00 -19.64
N ASP A 42 0.68 -13.27 -19.48
CA ASP A 42 -0.32 -13.89 -20.36
C ASP A 42 -1.77 -13.51 -19.99
N VAL A 43 -1.93 -12.66 -18.98
CA VAL A 43 -3.21 -12.20 -18.47
C VAL A 43 -3.25 -10.69 -18.41
N ARG A 44 -4.46 -10.14 -18.54
CA ARG A 44 -4.74 -8.78 -18.08
C ARG A 44 -5.05 -8.83 -16.60
N LEU A 45 -4.29 -8.07 -15.82
CA LEU A 45 -4.30 -8.05 -14.36
C LEU A 45 -4.71 -6.67 -13.83
N ASN A 46 -5.51 -6.66 -12.76
CA ASN A 46 -5.94 -5.47 -12.03
C ASN A 46 -6.22 -5.81 -10.55
N ALA A 47 -6.57 -4.81 -9.76
CA ALA A 47 -6.75 -4.90 -8.32
C ALA A 47 -5.60 -5.63 -7.61
N ILE A 48 -4.37 -5.16 -7.80
CA ILE A 48 -3.16 -5.82 -7.29
C ILE A 48 -2.73 -5.31 -5.91
N GLY A 49 -2.28 -6.20 -5.03
CA GLY A 49 -1.76 -5.85 -3.72
C GLY A 49 -0.62 -6.75 -3.28
N TYR A 50 0.26 -6.26 -2.41
CA TYR A 50 1.48 -6.96 -2.01
C TYR A 50 1.36 -7.63 -0.63
N SER A 51 1.55 -8.95 -0.57
CA SER A 51 1.71 -9.68 0.68
C SER A 51 3.18 -9.71 1.08
N ALA A 52 3.53 -8.92 2.11
CA ALA A 52 4.88 -8.90 2.65
C ALA A 52 5.31 -10.23 3.28
N ARG A 53 4.37 -10.97 3.88
CA ARG A 53 4.62 -12.28 4.51
C ARG A 53 5.05 -13.31 3.47
N GLN A 54 4.39 -13.31 2.31
CA GLN A 54 4.63 -14.29 1.25
C GLN A 54 5.64 -13.81 0.22
N GLY A 55 5.92 -12.50 0.16
CA GLY A 55 6.75 -11.91 -0.88
C GLY A 55 6.11 -11.93 -2.26
N LEU A 56 4.77 -11.99 -2.33
CA LEU A 56 3.99 -12.13 -3.55
C LEU A 56 3.06 -10.94 -3.77
N VAL A 57 2.85 -10.56 -5.01
CA VAL A 57 1.81 -9.62 -5.43
C VAL A 57 0.61 -10.42 -5.91
N TYR A 58 -0.52 -10.28 -5.23
CA TYR A 58 -1.76 -10.90 -5.63
C TYR A 58 -2.59 -9.94 -6.47
N GLY A 59 -3.37 -10.45 -7.41
CA GLY A 59 -4.25 -9.63 -8.23
C GLY A 59 -5.37 -10.43 -8.88
N ILE A 60 -6.28 -9.74 -9.53
CA ILE A 60 -7.44 -10.32 -10.21
C ILE A 60 -7.30 -10.18 -11.72
N ASP A 61 -7.37 -11.30 -12.43
CA ASP A 61 -7.37 -11.26 -13.89
C ASP A 61 -8.71 -10.81 -14.48
N HIS A 62 -8.75 -10.50 -15.77
CA HIS A 62 -9.98 -10.10 -16.48
C HIS A 62 -11.12 -11.15 -16.49
N HIS A 63 -10.87 -12.37 -16.04
CA HIS A 63 -11.91 -13.38 -15.83
C HIS A 63 -12.45 -13.38 -14.39
N GLY A 64 -11.82 -12.66 -13.46
CA GLY A 64 -12.18 -12.67 -12.04
C GLY A 64 -11.54 -13.84 -11.28
N ARG A 65 -10.36 -14.30 -11.71
CA ARG A 65 -9.54 -15.31 -11.00
C ARG A 65 -8.44 -14.61 -10.21
N LEU A 66 -8.13 -15.14 -9.03
CA LEU A 66 -6.95 -14.72 -8.29
C LEU A 66 -5.70 -15.29 -8.97
N VAL A 67 -4.71 -14.45 -9.19
CA VAL A 67 -3.37 -14.80 -9.66
C VAL A 67 -2.33 -14.17 -8.74
N ALA A 68 -1.13 -14.74 -8.74
CA ALA A 68 0.00 -14.21 -7.99
C ALA A 68 1.19 -13.94 -8.91
N LEU A 69 1.95 -12.90 -8.60
CA LEU A 69 3.23 -12.57 -9.19
C LEU A 69 4.31 -12.65 -8.11
N ASP A 70 5.50 -13.14 -8.47
CA ASP A 70 6.69 -12.88 -7.67
C ASP A 70 7.19 -11.44 -7.85
N ARG A 71 8.19 -11.03 -7.06
CA ARG A 71 8.78 -9.68 -7.16
C ARG A 71 9.46 -9.38 -8.50
N SER A 72 9.77 -10.40 -9.30
CA SER A 72 10.30 -10.23 -10.66
C SER A 72 9.18 -10.01 -11.68
N GLY A 73 7.91 -10.04 -11.27
CA GLY A 73 6.75 -9.89 -12.14
C GLY A 73 6.42 -11.11 -12.96
N ARG A 74 6.84 -12.31 -12.53
CA ARG A 74 6.43 -13.57 -13.16
C ARG A 74 5.19 -14.11 -12.47
N LEU A 75 4.26 -14.63 -13.27
CA LEU A 75 3.12 -15.39 -12.73
C LEU A 75 3.61 -16.63 -12.00
N VAL A 76 3.10 -16.81 -10.78
CA VAL A 76 3.39 -17.97 -9.93
C VAL A 76 2.09 -18.60 -9.43
N GLY A 77 2.13 -19.91 -9.25
CA GLY A 77 0.96 -20.70 -8.87
C GLY A 77 -0.05 -20.87 -10.02
N THR A 78 -1.10 -21.65 -9.74
CA THR A 78 -2.20 -21.85 -10.68
C THR A 78 -3.31 -20.84 -10.38
N PRO A 79 -3.89 -20.16 -11.40
CA PRO A 79 -5.04 -19.29 -11.19
C PRO A 79 -6.17 -20.01 -10.47
N THR A 80 -6.82 -19.31 -9.54
CA THR A 80 -7.91 -19.91 -8.75
C THR A 80 -9.18 -20.08 -9.59
N ARG A 81 -10.21 -20.68 -8.97
CA ARG A 81 -11.54 -20.76 -9.56
C ARG A 81 -12.10 -19.36 -9.83
N LEU A 82 -12.74 -19.22 -10.98
CA LEU A 82 -13.45 -18.03 -11.40
C LEU A 82 -14.47 -17.54 -10.35
N PHE A 83 -14.41 -16.26 -10.00
CA PHE A 83 -15.47 -15.56 -9.27
C PHE A 83 -16.07 -14.44 -10.13
N PRO A 84 -17.27 -14.63 -10.72
CA PRO A 84 -17.82 -13.70 -11.72
C PRO A 84 -17.92 -12.24 -11.28
N ALA A 85 -18.18 -11.97 -9.99
CA ALA A 85 -18.29 -10.61 -9.48
C ALA A 85 -16.96 -9.83 -9.53
N LEU A 86 -15.82 -10.54 -9.56
CA LEU A 86 -14.49 -9.92 -9.63
C LEU A 86 -14.03 -9.63 -11.07
N ARG A 87 -14.83 -9.93 -12.10
CA ARG A 87 -14.53 -9.57 -13.51
C ARG A 87 -14.39 -8.06 -13.73
N HIS A 88 -14.96 -7.27 -12.83
CA HIS A 88 -14.93 -5.80 -12.84
C HIS A 88 -14.11 -5.24 -11.68
N ALA A 89 -13.09 -6.01 -11.24
CA ALA A 89 -12.13 -5.53 -10.26
C ALA A 89 -11.40 -4.29 -10.79
N VAL A 90 -11.35 -3.25 -9.96
CA VAL A 90 -10.84 -1.93 -10.33
C VAL A 90 -9.72 -1.44 -9.42
N ALA A 91 -9.69 -1.91 -8.17
CA ALA A 91 -8.72 -1.50 -7.16
C ALA A 91 -8.47 -2.67 -6.20
N GLY A 92 -7.26 -2.78 -5.66
CA GLY A 92 -6.92 -3.86 -4.75
C GLY A 92 -5.78 -3.52 -3.81
N ALA A 93 -5.83 -4.07 -2.59
CA ALA A 93 -4.76 -3.93 -1.61
C ALA A 93 -4.74 -5.15 -0.69
N VAL A 94 -3.56 -5.50 -0.17
CA VAL A 94 -3.43 -6.60 0.77
C VAL A 94 -3.41 -6.07 2.20
N VAL A 95 -4.34 -6.53 3.02
CA VAL A 95 -4.41 -6.25 4.46
C VAL A 95 -4.22 -7.56 5.22
N GLY A 96 -3.02 -7.75 5.78
CA GLY A 96 -2.63 -9.05 6.35
C GLY A 96 -2.55 -10.14 5.29
N GLU A 97 -3.27 -11.25 5.47
CA GLU A 97 -3.40 -12.33 4.47
C GLU A 97 -4.71 -12.26 3.70
N ARG A 98 -5.19 -11.05 3.44
CA ARG A 98 -6.43 -10.81 2.71
C ARG A 98 -6.23 -9.79 1.62
N LEU A 99 -6.58 -10.16 0.38
CA LEU A 99 -6.67 -9.21 -0.72
C LEU A 99 -8.06 -8.58 -0.68
N VAL A 100 -8.12 -7.29 -0.37
CA VAL A 100 -9.34 -6.48 -0.47
C VAL A 100 -9.43 -5.95 -1.89
N VAL A 101 -10.50 -6.30 -2.59
CA VAL A 101 -10.74 -5.95 -3.99
C VAL A 101 -12.01 -5.14 -4.10
N ARG A 102 -11.94 -3.98 -4.74
CA ARG A 102 -13.13 -3.26 -5.15
C ARG A 102 -13.61 -3.76 -6.50
N ALA A 103 -14.88 -4.12 -6.56
CA ALA A 103 -15.60 -4.30 -7.82
C ALA A 103 -16.97 -3.61 -7.72
N GLY A 104 -17.12 -2.52 -8.48
CA GLY A 104 -18.28 -1.63 -8.39
C GLY A 104 -18.42 -0.98 -7.00
N PRO A 105 -19.60 -1.08 -6.34
CA PRO A 105 -19.86 -0.49 -5.02
C PRO A 105 -19.34 -1.32 -3.84
N VAL A 106 -18.73 -2.49 -4.08
CA VAL A 106 -18.45 -3.48 -3.05
C VAL A 106 -16.95 -3.70 -2.89
N LEU A 107 -16.51 -3.80 -1.63
CA LEU A 107 -15.24 -4.39 -1.26
C LEU A 107 -15.43 -5.89 -1.01
N TYR A 108 -14.77 -6.70 -1.80
CA TYR A 108 -14.67 -8.14 -1.65
C TYR A 108 -13.35 -8.47 -0.96
N THR A 109 -13.40 -9.31 0.07
CA THR A 109 -12.18 -9.78 0.73
C THR A 109 -11.91 -11.20 0.27
N VAL A 110 -10.80 -11.39 -0.46
CA VAL A 110 -10.31 -12.69 -0.90
C VAL A 110 -9.28 -13.20 0.09
N ASP A 111 -9.42 -14.45 0.51
CA ASP A 111 -8.44 -15.12 1.36
C ASP A 111 -7.20 -15.52 0.56
N ILE A 112 -6.03 -15.07 0.98
CA ILE A 112 -4.77 -15.36 0.31
C ILE A 112 -3.78 -16.12 1.21
N ASP A 113 -4.22 -16.56 2.39
CA ASP A 113 -3.41 -17.42 3.25
C ASP A 113 -3.30 -18.83 2.64
N PRO A 114 -2.10 -19.29 2.21
CA PRO A 114 -1.94 -20.59 1.56
C PRO A 114 -2.20 -21.77 2.50
N THR A 115 -2.23 -21.54 3.81
CA THR A 115 -2.55 -22.58 4.81
C THR A 115 -4.05 -22.70 5.06
N SER A 116 -4.84 -21.76 4.54
CA SER A 116 -6.28 -21.72 4.75
C SER A 116 -7.02 -22.62 3.77
N GLY A 117 -8.01 -23.36 4.28
CA GLY A 117 -8.94 -24.13 3.45
C GLY A 117 -9.83 -23.26 2.54
N SER A 118 -9.87 -21.94 2.76
CA SER A 118 -10.56 -20.97 1.91
C SER A 118 -9.63 -20.17 0.99
N PHE A 119 -8.37 -20.55 0.81
CA PHE A 119 -7.46 -19.87 -0.10
C PHE A 119 -8.09 -19.65 -1.49
N GLY A 120 -8.05 -18.41 -1.97
CA GLY A 120 -8.64 -18.00 -3.24
C GLY A 120 -10.15 -17.73 -3.22
N HIS A 121 -10.83 -17.95 -2.10
CA HIS A 121 -12.26 -17.68 -1.96
C HIS A 121 -12.53 -16.29 -1.41
N VAL A 122 -13.64 -15.69 -1.87
CA VAL A 122 -14.20 -14.50 -1.22
C VAL A 122 -14.79 -14.90 0.13
N VAL A 123 -14.23 -14.37 1.20
CA VAL A 123 -14.62 -14.65 2.59
C VAL A 123 -15.44 -13.53 3.23
N HIS A 124 -15.40 -12.32 2.68
CA HIS A 124 -16.19 -11.19 3.17
C HIS A 124 -16.60 -10.24 2.03
N LYS A 125 -17.70 -9.49 2.24
CA LYS A 125 -18.25 -8.53 1.27
C LYS A 125 -18.85 -7.34 2.01
N VAL A 126 -18.46 -6.13 1.64
CA VAL A 126 -18.93 -4.89 2.28
C VAL A 126 -19.30 -3.86 1.24
N TRP A 127 -20.44 -3.20 1.44
CA TRP A 127 -20.84 -2.08 0.60
C TRP A 127 -20.11 -0.81 1.04
N MET A 128 -19.48 -0.13 0.09
CA MET A 128 -18.86 1.15 0.38
C MET A 128 -19.92 2.23 0.61
N ARG A 129 -19.67 3.11 1.59
CA ARG A 129 -20.59 4.17 2.01
C ARG A 129 -19.83 5.47 2.28
N PRO A 130 -20.45 6.63 2.05
CA PRO A 130 -21.79 6.82 1.45
C PRO A 130 -21.80 6.44 -0.05
N PRO A 131 -22.94 6.46 -0.76
CA PRO A 131 -23.00 6.12 -2.20
C PRO A 131 -22.03 6.91 -3.10
N ARG A 132 -21.52 8.06 -2.62
CA ARG A 132 -20.47 8.83 -3.31
C ARG A 132 -19.12 8.08 -3.38
N ALA A 133 -18.92 7.03 -2.59
CA ALA A 133 -17.78 6.12 -2.63
C ALA A 133 -17.63 5.36 -3.96
N LEU A 134 -18.65 5.39 -4.84
CA LEU A 134 -18.53 4.84 -6.20
C LEU A 134 -17.45 5.51 -7.05
N THR A 135 -16.95 6.66 -6.60
CA THR A 135 -15.96 7.47 -7.32
C THR A 135 -14.52 7.21 -6.88
N VAL A 136 -14.29 6.35 -5.88
CA VAL A 136 -12.95 5.81 -5.60
C VAL A 136 -12.43 5.21 -6.89
N ASP A 137 -11.21 5.52 -7.30
CA ASP A 137 -10.60 4.94 -8.48
C ASP A 137 -9.76 3.74 -8.07
N ASP A 138 -8.77 3.99 -7.20
CA ASP A 138 -7.84 2.99 -6.68
C ASP A 138 -7.35 3.33 -5.25
N PHE A 139 -6.75 2.36 -4.55
CA PHE A 139 -6.27 2.49 -3.18
C PHE A 139 -5.14 1.51 -2.84
N ASP A 140 -4.38 1.84 -1.80
CA ASP A 140 -3.42 0.92 -1.15
C ASP A 140 -3.59 0.99 0.36
N VAL A 141 -3.07 0.00 1.09
CA VAL A 141 -3.11 -0.01 2.55
C VAL A 141 -2.08 0.95 3.12
N ASN A 142 -2.47 1.76 4.09
CA ASN A 142 -1.50 2.43 4.96
C ASN A 142 -1.12 1.48 6.09
N PRO A 143 0.14 1.01 6.16
CA PRO A 143 0.55 0.07 7.20
C PRO A 143 0.52 0.67 8.61
N ALA A 144 0.46 2.00 8.74
CA ALA A 144 0.47 2.67 10.04
C ALA A 144 -0.85 2.52 10.81
N ASP A 145 -1.99 2.51 10.11
CA ASP A 145 -3.33 2.45 10.72
C ASP A 145 -4.19 1.27 10.20
N GLY A 146 -3.76 0.62 9.11
CA GLY A 146 -4.47 -0.49 8.48
C GLY A 146 -5.69 -0.07 7.67
N LEU A 147 -5.95 1.22 7.50
CA LEU A 147 -6.96 1.74 6.58
C LEU A 147 -6.43 1.70 5.15
N LEU A 148 -7.35 1.69 4.18
CA LEU A 148 -6.99 1.89 2.78
C LEU A 148 -6.98 3.39 2.48
N TYR A 149 -5.95 3.86 1.81
CA TYR A 149 -5.86 5.23 1.33
C TYR A 149 -5.93 5.19 -0.19
N GLY A 150 -6.84 5.96 -0.74
CA GLY A 150 -7.11 5.97 -2.17
C GLY A 150 -7.31 7.35 -2.73
N VAL A 151 -7.55 7.39 -4.04
CA VAL A 151 -7.99 8.60 -4.73
C VAL A 151 -9.38 8.37 -5.26
N ALA A 152 -10.27 9.34 -5.05
CA ALA A 152 -11.58 9.37 -5.65
C ALA A 152 -11.70 10.52 -6.66
N THR A 153 -12.21 10.22 -7.85
CA THR A 153 -12.47 11.20 -8.90
C THR A 153 -13.93 11.14 -9.31
N ARG A 154 -14.68 12.23 -9.09
CA ARG A 154 -15.99 12.40 -9.73
C ARG A 154 -15.77 12.94 -11.14
N SER A 155 -16.56 12.53 -12.11
CA SER A 155 -16.45 12.99 -13.50
C SER A 155 -16.34 14.53 -13.57
N HIS A 156 -15.25 15.03 -14.14
CA HIS A 156 -14.87 16.45 -14.25
C HIS A 156 -14.51 17.20 -12.94
N GLU A 157 -14.68 16.58 -11.77
CA GLU A 157 -14.20 17.13 -10.50
C GLU A 157 -12.72 16.77 -10.29
N ARG A 158 -12.06 17.54 -9.43
CA ARG A 158 -10.69 17.27 -9.01
C ARG A 158 -10.63 15.99 -8.15
N GLY A 159 -9.53 15.25 -8.27
CA GLY A 159 -9.27 14.09 -7.42
C GLY A 159 -9.11 14.50 -5.96
N VAL A 160 -9.62 13.68 -5.05
CA VAL A 160 -9.48 13.84 -3.61
C VAL A 160 -8.88 12.58 -3.01
N VAL A 161 -8.04 12.74 -1.99
CA VAL A 161 -7.57 11.59 -1.21
C VAL A 161 -8.68 11.18 -0.26
N VAL A 162 -8.90 9.87 -0.15
CA VAL A 162 -9.90 9.28 0.74
C VAL A 162 -9.26 8.20 1.62
N THR A 163 -9.80 8.00 2.81
CA THR A 163 -9.62 6.79 3.59
C THR A 163 -10.81 5.86 3.37
N ILE A 164 -10.57 4.56 3.49
CA ILE A 164 -11.60 3.54 3.44
C ILE A 164 -11.32 2.53 4.56
N ASP A 165 -12.30 2.31 5.43
CA ASP A 165 -12.26 1.20 6.38
C ASP A 165 -12.69 -0.09 5.64
N PRO A 166 -11.78 -1.06 5.45
CA PRO A 166 -12.10 -2.29 4.73
C PRO A 166 -13.12 -3.19 5.44
N ARG A 167 -13.39 -2.96 6.73
CA ARG A 167 -14.35 -3.74 7.53
C ARG A 167 -15.76 -3.20 7.43
N SER A 168 -15.93 -1.88 7.56
CA SER A 168 -17.23 -1.22 7.53
C SER A 168 -17.63 -0.70 6.14
N GLY A 169 -16.64 -0.50 5.24
CA GLY A 169 -16.82 0.12 3.93
C GLY A 169 -17.00 1.63 4.01
N GLU A 170 -16.79 2.24 5.17
CA GLU A 170 -16.87 3.68 5.35
C GLU A 170 -15.73 4.37 4.57
N VAL A 171 -16.11 5.36 3.76
CA VAL A 171 -15.21 6.18 2.94
C VAL A 171 -15.31 7.62 3.39
N GLU A 172 -14.16 8.20 3.75
CA GLU A 172 -14.05 9.58 4.20
C GLU A 172 -13.05 10.34 3.33
N GLU A 173 -13.36 11.59 2.96
CA GLU A 173 -12.40 12.46 2.28
C GLU A 173 -11.39 13.00 3.32
N LEU A 174 -10.09 13.01 3.00
CA LEU A 174 -9.08 13.64 3.85
C LEU A 174 -9.06 15.15 3.59
N PRO A 175 -9.58 15.98 4.53
CA PRO A 175 -9.80 17.40 4.28
C PRO A 175 -8.50 18.20 4.09
N GLU A 176 -7.41 17.74 4.70
CA GLU A 176 -6.11 18.42 4.68
C GLU A 176 -5.33 18.23 3.37
N THR A 177 -5.80 17.35 2.47
CA THR A 177 -5.10 17.09 1.21
C THR A 177 -5.49 18.11 0.14
N ARG A 178 -4.50 18.70 -0.54
CA ARG A 178 -4.80 19.51 -1.72
C ARG A 178 -5.39 18.62 -2.80
N ARG A 179 -6.35 19.19 -3.53
CA ARG A 179 -7.04 18.49 -4.62
C ARG A 179 -6.06 18.13 -5.74
N LEU A 180 -6.04 16.86 -6.10
CA LEU A 180 -5.34 16.32 -7.27
C LEU A 180 -6.03 16.78 -8.57
N PRO A 181 -5.37 16.77 -9.73
CA PRO A 181 -6.02 17.09 -11.00
C PRO A 181 -7.23 16.20 -11.29
N GLY A 182 -8.26 16.78 -11.90
CA GLY A 182 -9.49 16.09 -12.25
C GLY A 182 -9.50 15.56 -13.68
N GLY A 183 -10.66 15.15 -14.17
CA GLY A 183 -10.89 14.88 -15.60
C GLY A 183 -10.55 13.45 -16.07
N SER A 184 -9.86 12.66 -15.26
CA SER A 184 -9.62 11.23 -15.50
C SER A 184 -9.27 10.51 -14.20
N GLY A 185 -9.60 9.22 -14.13
CA GLY A 185 -9.38 8.40 -12.93
C GLY A 185 -7.91 8.06 -12.67
N TYR A 186 -7.63 7.68 -11.43
CA TYR A 186 -6.32 7.23 -10.96
C TYR A 186 -6.27 5.70 -11.00
N GLY A 187 -5.40 5.14 -11.84
CA GLY A 187 -5.35 3.69 -12.02
C GLY A 187 -4.52 2.97 -10.96
N ALA A 188 -3.53 3.66 -10.41
CA ALA A 188 -2.55 3.06 -9.51
C ALA A 188 -2.35 3.97 -8.31
N VAL A 189 -2.47 3.43 -7.11
CA VAL A 189 -2.14 4.09 -5.84
C VAL A 189 -1.15 3.21 -5.06
N THR A 190 -0.14 3.85 -4.46
CA THR A 190 0.77 3.19 -3.52
C THR A 190 1.00 4.11 -2.33
N VAL A 191 0.83 3.58 -1.11
CA VAL A 191 1.20 4.27 0.11
C VAL A 191 2.63 3.88 0.48
N SER A 192 3.48 4.88 0.60
CA SER A 192 4.88 4.70 0.97
C SER A 192 5.06 4.77 2.49
N PRO A 193 6.07 4.06 3.05
CA PRO A 193 6.41 4.14 4.47
C PRO A 193 6.80 5.55 4.95
N GLU A 194 7.16 6.47 4.05
CA GLU A 194 7.50 7.85 4.44
C GLU A 194 6.28 8.74 4.76
N GLY A 195 5.07 8.18 4.68
CA GLY A 195 3.84 8.97 4.85
C GLY A 195 3.48 9.77 3.60
N ALA A 196 3.71 9.22 2.41
CA ALA A 196 3.25 9.81 1.15
C ALA A 196 2.45 8.80 0.32
N LEU A 197 1.43 9.31 -0.36
CA LEU A 197 0.65 8.58 -1.35
C LEU A 197 1.16 8.92 -2.74
N TYR A 198 1.48 7.89 -3.52
CA TYR A 198 1.84 8.02 -4.92
C TYR A 198 0.66 7.56 -5.77
N ALA A 199 0.17 8.42 -6.66
CA ALA A 199 -0.99 8.12 -7.50
C ALA A 199 -0.68 8.34 -8.97
N THR A 200 -0.91 7.34 -9.81
CA THR A 200 -0.76 7.47 -11.26
C THR A 200 -2.13 7.71 -11.90
N GLN A 201 -2.29 8.90 -12.49
CA GLN A 201 -3.49 9.28 -13.21
C GLN A 201 -3.47 8.74 -14.64
N ASN A 202 -4.60 8.18 -15.10
CA ASN A 202 -4.73 7.62 -16.44
C ASN A 202 -5.09 8.71 -17.45
N ARG A 203 -4.29 8.91 -18.50
CA ARG A 203 -4.68 9.67 -19.72
C ARG A 203 -5.11 11.15 -19.49
N HIS A 204 -4.75 11.77 -18.38
CA HIS A 204 -4.94 13.20 -18.14
C HIS A 204 -4.22 14.05 -19.21
N GLY A 205 -4.96 14.88 -19.95
CA GLY A 205 -4.39 15.69 -21.04
C GLY A 205 -3.70 14.87 -22.14
N GLY A 206 -4.05 13.60 -22.30
CA GLY A 206 -3.40 12.68 -23.25
C GLY A 206 -2.10 12.04 -22.74
N ARG A 207 -1.82 12.13 -21.43
CA ARG A 207 -0.65 11.55 -20.77
C ARG A 207 -1.03 10.82 -19.50
N SER A 208 -0.20 9.87 -19.06
CA SER A 208 -0.34 9.28 -17.73
C SER A 208 0.69 9.90 -16.79
N THR A 209 0.24 10.44 -15.65
CA THR A 209 1.07 11.27 -14.78
C THR A 209 1.11 10.70 -13.37
N LEU A 210 2.32 10.55 -12.83
CA LEU A 210 2.57 10.15 -11.45
C LEU A 210 2.60 11.39 -10.55
N TRP A 211 1.75 11.38 -9.53
CA TRP A 211 1.64 12.40 -8.51
C TRP A 211 2.12 11.87 -7.18
N ARG A 212 2.74 12.72 -6.37
CA ARG A 212 3.02 12.49 -4.96
C ARG A 212 2.15 13.40 -4.12
N VAL A 213 1.49 12.85 -3.11
CA VAL A 213 0.70 13.57 -2.11
C VAL A 213 1.30 13.31 -0.74
N ALA A 214 1.71 14.37 -0.04
CA ALA A 214 2.16 14.26 1.34
C ALA A 214 0.96 14.02 2.28
N LEU A 215 1.04 12.99 3.13
CA LEU A 215 0.03 12.64 4.13
C LEU A 215 0.39 13.14 5.55
N ASP A 216 1.43 13.98 5.67
CA ASP A 216 1.91 14.59 6.91
C ASP A 216 1.07 15.79 7.39
N GLY A 217 -0.14 15.93 6.86
CA GLY A 217 -1.03 17.08 7.09
C GLY A 217 -0.73 18.30 6.21
N SER A 218 0.40 18.36 5.49
CA SER A 218 0.67 19.46 4.56
C SER A 218 -0.17 19.38 3.28
N GLY A 219 -0.56 18.16 2.90
CA GLY A 219 -1.37 17.89 1.71
C GLY A 219 -0.70 18.30 0.40
N VAL A 220 0.62 18.52 0.38
CA VAL A 220 1.35 18.98 -0.80
C VAL A 220 1.26 17.95 -1.91
N VAL A 221 0.79 18.39 -3.08
CA VAL A 221 0.70 17.60 -4.31
C VAL A 221 1.82 18.02 -5.25
N THR A 222 2.63 17.06 -5.72
CA THR A 222 3.75 17.28 -6.63
C THR A 222 3.65 16.34 -7.84
N GLU A 223 3.81 16.87 -9.05
CA GLU A 223 4.01 16.04 -10.23
C GLU A 223 5.42 15.46 -10.22
N ILE A 224 5.55 14.13 -10.30
CA ILE A 224 6.84 13.44 -10.31
C ILE A 224 7.29 13.16 -11.73
N SER A 225 6.39 12.60 -12.55
CA SER A 225 6.69 12.26 -13.94
C SER A 225 5.42 12.18 -14.77
N SER A 226 5.54 12.40 -16.08
CA SER A 226 4.44 12.25 -17.02
C SER A 226 4.91 11.49 -18.26
N ARG A 227 4.18 10.45 -18.65
CA ARG A 227 4.50 9.56 -19.78
C ARG A 227 3.35 9.45 -20.77
N HIS A 228 3.55 8.67 -21.83
CA HIS A 228 2.52 8.39 -22.82
C HIS A 228 1.22 7.90 -22.17
N ALA A 229 0.08 8.19 -22.79
CA ALA A 229 -1.21 7.77 -22.27
C ALA A 229 -1.32 6.24 -22.19
N LEU A 230 -1.66 5.77 -21.01
CA LEU A 230 -1.98 4.36 -20.73
C LEU A 230 -3.48 4.22 -20.45
N HIS A 231 -4.02 3.04 -20.76
CA HIS A 231 -5.45 2.77 -20.61
C HIS A 231 -5.79 2.28 -19.22
N THR A 232 -5.13 1.21 -18.77
CA THR A 232 -5.27 0.69 -17.41
C THR A 232 -3.88 0.53 -16.82
N ILE A 233 -3.69 1.16 -15.68
CA ILE A 233 -2.50 1.07 -14.83
C ILE A 233 -3.02 0.58 -13.49
N ASP A 234 -2.24 -0.22 -12.79
CA ASP A 234 -2.50 -0.60 -11.41
C ASP A 234 -1.15 -0.88 -10.71
N SER A 235 -1.06 -0.64 -9.41
CA SER A 235 0.18 -0.80 -8.65
C SER A 235 -0.06 -1.54 -7.35
N SER A 236 0.88 -2.41 -6.99
CA SER A 236 0.87 -3.03 -5.68
C SER A 236 1.19 -2.00 -4.60
N GLY A 237 0.99 -2.40 -3.34
CA GLY A 237 1.62 -1.72 -2.23
C GLY A 237 3.15 -1.83 -2.24
N CYS A 238 3.77 -1.19 -1.26
CA CYS A 238 5.23 -1.12 -1.18
C CYS A 238 5.88 -2.49 -0.93
N LEU A 239 6.76 -2.92 -1.83
CA LEU A 239 7.52 -4.17 -1.73
C LEU A 239 8.61 -4.13 -0.63
N SER A 240 8.98 -2.93 -0.16
CA SER A 240 10.16 -2.69 0.69
C SER A 240 9.91 -2.90 2.19
N THR A 241 8.82 -3.56 2.59
CA THR A 241 8.38 -3.63 3.99
C THR A 241 8.97 -4.78 4.81
N LEU A 242 10.15 -5.31 4.47
CA LEU A 242 10.92 -5.96 5.53
C LEU A 242 11.57 -4.83 6.33
N PRO A 243 11.16 -4.54 7.59
CA PRO A 243 12.06 -3.82 8.47
C PRO A 243 13.37 -4.58 8.39
N THR A 244 14.45 -3.89 8.03
CA THR A 244 15.78 -4.47 8.24
C THR A 244 15.78 -4.85 9.72
N PRO A 245 15.96 -6.13 10.08
CA PRO A 245 16.01 -6.48 11.50
C PRO A 245 17.02 -5.54 12.11
N THR A 246 16.58 -4.72 13.07
CA THR A 246 17.49 -3.92 13.87
C THR A 246 18.57 -4.89 14.31
N PRO A 247 19.85 -4.69 13.96
CA PRO A 247 20.89 -5.65 14.30
C PRO A 247 20.71 -5.92 15.78
N THR A 248 20.42 -7.19 16.12
CA THR A 248 20.36 -7.61 17.52
C THR A 248 21.65 -7.11 18.11
N PRO A 249 21.64 -6.23 19.14
CA PRO A 249 22.87 -5.69 19.68
C PRO A 249 23.77 -6.89 19.95
N THR A 250 24.92 -6.94 19.26
CA THR A 250 25.90 -8.00 19.48
C THR A 250 26.11 -8.05 20.98
N PRO A 251 25.86 -9.18 21.65
CA PRO A 251 26.01 -9.24 23.10
C PRO A 251 27.40 -8.70 23.42
N THR A 252 27.45 -7.59 24.15
CA THR A 252 28.70 -7.00 24.60
C THR A 252 29.47 -8.13 25.26
N PRO A 253 30.72 -8.43 24.83
CA PRO A 253 31.49 -9.49 25.44
C PRO A 253 31.48 -9.27 26.94
N THR A 254 30.97 -10.26 27.69
CA THR A 254 30.95 -10.21 29.14
C THR A 254 32.39 -9.95 29.58
N PRO A 255 32.67 -8.89 30.36
CA PRO A 255 34.03 -8.62 30.79
C PRO A 255 34.56 -9.87 31.47
N THR A 256 35.70 -10.37 30.97
CA THR A 256 36.40 -11.50 31.58
C THR A 256 36.63 -11.13 33.03
N PRO A 257 36.21 -11.95 34.01
CA PRO A 257 36.38 -11.60 35.42
C PRO A 257 37.85 -11.35 35.68
N THR A 258 38.18 -10.11 36.07
CA THR A 258 39.51 -9.73 36.52
C THR A 258 39.89 -10.68 37.66
N PRO A 259 41.07 -11.34 37.61
CA PRO A 259 41.49 -12.23 38.68
C PRO A 259 41.43 -11.47 40.00
N THR A 260 40.65 -12.00 40.94
CA THR A 260 40.49 -11.43 42.27
C THR A 260 41.87 -11.39 42.93
N PRO A 261 42.34 -10.23 43.41
CA PRO A 261 43.63 -10.16 44.08
C PRO A 261 43.61 -11.09 45.31
N THR A 262 44.64 -11.92 45.42
CA THR A 262 44.86 -12.83 46.54
C THR A 262 44.81 -12.04 47.85
N PRO A 263 43.97 -12.41 48.83
CA PRO A 263 43.87 -11.66 50.08
C PRO A 263 45.21 -11.68 50.82
N THR A 264 45.74 -10.49 51.10
CA THR A 264 46.87 -10.27 52.00
C THR A 264 46.51 -10.81 53.39
N PRO A 265 47.38 -11.58 54.07
CA PRO A 265 47.08 -12.12 55.39
C PRO A 265 46.79 -10.99 56.38
N THR A 266 45.58 -11.00 56.92
CA THR A 266 45.13 -10.06 57.96
C THR A 266 45.92 -10.33 59.25
N PRO A 267 46.50 -9.30 59.91
CA PRO A 267 47.16 -9.48 61.19
C PRO A 267 46.17 -9.96 62.26
N THR A 268 46.64 -10.87 63.09
CA THR A 268 45.91 -11.53 64.18
C THR A 268 45.34 -10.49 65.16
N PRO A 269 44.02 -10.42 65.37
CA PRO A 269 43.44 -9.48 66.32
C PRO A 269 43.72 -9.89 67.77
N THR A 270 44.16 -8.91 68.56
CA THR A 270 44.31 -8.95 70.02
C THR A 270 42.96 -9.22 70.69
N PRO A 271 42.88 -10.06 71.75
CA PRO A 271 41.62 -10.40 72.38
C PRO A 271 40.91 -9.17 72.95
N THR A 272 39.68 -8.93 72.49
CA THR A 272 38.79 -7.89 72.99
C THR A 272 37.99 -8.43 74.18
N PRO A 273 37.83 -7.68 75.28
CA PRO A 273 37.12 -8.16 76.47
C PRO A 273 35.64 -8.42 76.21
N THR A 274 35.15 -9.48 76.86
CA THR A 274 33.79 -10.04 76.79
C THR A 274 32.72 -9.01 77.17
N PRO A 275 31.80 -8.61 76.27
CA PRO A 275 30.61 -7.85 76.65
C PRO A 275 29.56 -8.75 77.32
N THR A 276 28.94 -8.18 78.36
CA THR A 276 27.85 -8.69 79.21
C THR A 276 26.59 -9.07 78.40
N PRO A 277 25.79 -10.05 78.86
CA PRO A 277 24.67 -10.58 78.08
C PRO A 277 23.54 -9.56 77.92
N THR A 278 23.12 -9.36 76.67
CA THR A 278 21.94 -8.56 76.30
C THR A 278 20.67 -9.42 76.45
N PRO A 279 19.57 -8.90 77.01
CA PRO A 279 18.35 -9.67 77.23
C PRO A 279 17.69 -10.12 75.91
N THR A 280 17.20 -11.36 75.92
CA THR A 280 16.57 -12.08 74.82
C THR A 280 15.26 -11.39 74.38
N PRO A 281 15.09 -11.01 73.09
CA PRO A 281 13.79 -10.58 72.60
C PRO A 281 12.81 -11.75 72.48
N THR A 282 11.59 -11.50 72.94
CA THR A 282 10.40 -12.35 72.95
C THR A 282 10.02 -12.81 71.53
N PRO A 283 9.57 -14.07 71.33
CA PRO A 283 9.21 -14.58 70.00
C PRO A 283 8.02 -13.82 69.41
N SER A 284 8.14 -13.47 68.13
CA SER A 284 7.06 -12.93 67.29
C SER A 284 6.03 -14.03 66.98
N PRO A 285 4.72 -13.72 66.98
CA PRO A 285 3.68 -14.72 66.74
C PRO A 285 3.71 -15.27 65.31
N THR A 286 3.57 -16.59 65.23
CA THR A 286 3.46 -17.39 64.00
C THR A 286 2.27 -16.92 63.15
N PRO A 287 2.43 -16.66 61.84
CA PRO A 287 1.30 -16.33 60.99
C PRO A 287 0.33 -17.51 60.84
N THR A 288 -0.94 -17.23 61.06
CA THR A 288 -2.08 -18.16 60.95
C THR A 288 -2.28 -18.60 59.49
N PRO A 289 -2.53 -19.88 59.20
CA PRO A 289 -2.75 -20.36 57.84
C PRO A 289 -4.02 -19.75 57.23
N THR A 290 -3.89 -19.30 55.98
CA THR A 290 -4.97 -18.76 55.15
C THR A 290 -5.96 -19.89 54.80
N PRO A 291 -7.28 -19.69 54.96
CA PRO A 291 -8.26 -20.74 54.67
C PRO A 291 -8.34 -21.06 53.18
N THR A 292 -8.35 -22.35 52.87
CA THR A 292 -8.55 -22.93 51.55
C THR A 292 -9.94 -22.57 51.00
N PRO A 293 -10.07 -22.11 49.74
CA PRO A 293 -11.38 -21.78 49.18
C PRO A 293 -12.27 -23.03 49.04
N THR A 294 -13.49 -22.90 49.56
CA THR A 294 -14.57 -23.89 49.49
C THR A 294 -15.01 -24.11 48.03
N PRO A 295 -15.20 -25.36 47.56
CA PRO A 295 -15.67 -25.62 46.20
C PRO A 295 -17.08 -25.07 45.99
N THR A 296 -17.26 -24.38 44.86
CA THR A 296 -18.52 -23.82 44.40
C THR A 296 -19.49 -24.95 44.02
N PRO A 297 -20.76 -24.92 44.46
CA PRO A 297 -21.72 -25.99 44.17
C PRO A 297 -22.08 -26.04 42.68
N THR A 298 -22.09 -27.26 42.14
CA THR A 298 -22.54 -27.61 40.79
C THR A 298 -24.03 -27.27 40.62
N PRO A 299 -24.44 -26.54 39.55
CA PRO A 299 -25.85 -26.26 39.33
C PRO A 299 -26.63 -27.53 38.97
N THR A 300 -27.74 -27.72 39.69
CA THR A 300 -28.73 -28.79 39.52
C THR A 300 -29.44 -28.65 38.16
N PRO A 301 -29.66 -29.73 37.39
CA PRO A 301 -30.39 -29.66 36.13
C PRO A 301 -31.86 -29.30 36.36
N THR A 302 -32.33 -28.28 35.65
CA THR A 302 -33.74 -27.84 35.64
C THR A 302 -34.61 -28.87 34.91
N PRO A 303 -35.75 -29.30 35.47
CA PRO A 303 -36.63 -30.26 34.81
C PRO A 303 -37.31 -29.67 33.57
N SER A 304 -37.41 -30.51 32.54
CA SER A 304 -38.07 -30.25 31.25
C SER A 304 -39.56 -29.99 31.44
N PRO A 305 -40.14 -28.90 30.88
CA PRO A 305 -41.57 -28.68 30.95
C PRO A 305 -42.33 -29.55 29.95
N THR A 306 -43.37 -30.18 30.46
CA THR A 306 -44.41 -30.95 29.79
C THR A 306 -45.19 -30.09 28.80
N GLN A 307 -45.46 -30.63 27.61
CA GLN A 307 -46.33 -30.02 26.61
C GLN A 307 -47.79 -30.06 27.07
N THR A 308 -48.45 -28.90 27.12
CA THR A 308 -49.91 -28.78 27.07
C THR A 308 -50.30 -27.63 26.16
N THR A 309 -51.24 -27.93 25.27
CA THR A 309 -51.81 -27.12 24.18
C THR A 309 -52.68 -25.93 24.65
N SER A 310 -52.90 -24.98 23.72
CA SER A 310 -54.01 -23.99 23.59
C SER A 310 -53.69 -22.50 23.91
N PRO A 311 -54.45 -21.49 23.36
CA PRO A 311 -53.89 -20.54 22.39
C PRO A 311 -53.96 -19.05 22.80
N THR A 312 -53.25 -18.23 22.04
CA THR A 312 -53.44 -16.77 21.82
C THR A 312 -53.36 -15.84 23.04
N GLN A 313 -52.33 -14.97 23.06
CA GLN A 313 -52.51 -13.52 23.20
C GLN A 313 -51.22 -12.74 22.88
N THR A 314 -51.40 -11.68 22.10
CA THR A 314 -50.42 -10.66 21.73
C THR A 314 -50.14 -9.76 22.92
N THR A 315 -48.90 -9.71 23.41
CA THR A 315 -48.43 -8.65 24.32
C THR A 315 -47.05 -8.15 23.91
N THR A 316 -47.01 -6.85 23.65
CA THR A 316 -45.85 -5.97 23.43
C THR A 316 -44.76 -6.15 24.52
N PRO A 317 -43.46 -6.16 24.18
CA PRO A 317 -42.41 -6.22 25.18
C PRO A 317 -42.22 -4.85 25.90
N PRO A 318 -41.89 -4.85 27.20
CA PRO A 318 -41.56 -3.64 27.95
C PRO A 318 -40.16 -3.08 27.58
N PRO A 319 -39.88 -1.80 27.85
CA PRO A 319 -38.62 -1.16 27.46
C PRO A 319 -37.40 -1.68 28.24
N SER A 320 -36.27 -1.83 27.55
CA SER A 320 -34.96 -2.15 28.12
C SER A 320 -34.51 -1.13 29.19
N PRO A 321 -33.83 -1.57 30.26
CA PRO A 321 -33.22 -0.68 31.24
C PRO A 321 -32.04 0.10 30.62
N PRO A 322 -31.73 1.30 31.14
CA PRO A 322 -30.63 2.13 30.64
C PRO A 322 -29.27 1.48 30.92
N LEU A 323 -28.42 1.43 29.90
CA LEU A 323 -27.02 1.02 29.99
C LEU A 323 -26.26 2.00 30.90
N THR A 324 -25.73 1.49 32.01
CA THR A 324 -24.73 2.18 32.83
C THR A 324 -23.41 2.23 32.06
N THR A 325 -23.08 3.41 31.55
CA THR A 325 -21.80 3.67 30.88
C THR A 325 -20.70 3.82 31.93
N THR A 326 -19.79 2.84 32.01
CA THR A 326 -18.49 3.03 32.67
C THR A 326 -17.69 4.08 31.91
N PRO A 327 -17.13 5.11 32.57
CA PRO A 327 -16.29 6.09 31.89
C PRO A 327 -15.03 5.42 31.33
N PRO A 328 -14.53 5.86 30.15
CA PRO A 328 -13.33 5.31 29.57
C PRO A 328 -12.11 5.57 30.48
N PRO A 329 -11.11 4.68 30.46
CA PRO A 329 -9.88 4.87 31.21
C PRO A 329 -9.16 6.15 30.73
N PRO A 330 -8.40 6.82 31.62
CA PRO A 330 -7.63 8.01 31.25
C PRO A 330 -6.58 7.67 30.18
N PRO A 331 -6.23 8.62 29.30
CA PRO A 331 -5.22 8.42 28.28
C PRO A 331 -3.84 8.14 28.92
N PRO A 332 -2.98 7.36 28.25
CA PRO A 332 -1.63 7.13 28.72
C PRO A 332 -0.81 8.44 28.77
N PRO A 333 0.21 8.53 29.63
CA PRO A 333 1.08 9.71 29.69
C PRO A 333 1.83 9.91 28.36
N PRO A 334 2.17 11.17 28.01
CA PRO A 334 2.92 11.45 26.80
C PRO A 334 4.32 10.81 26.86
N PRO A 335 4.89 10.42 25.71
CA PRO A 335 6.25 9.89 25.64
C PRO A 335 7.28 10.93 26.10
N PRO A 336 8.44 10.48 26.62
CA PRO A 336 9.53 11.39 27.00
C PRO A 336 10.05 12.17 25.77
N PRO A 337 10.59 13.38 25.98
CA PRO A 337 11.17 14.17 24.89
C PRO A 337 12.37 13.45 24.25
N PRO A 338 12.61 13.65 22.95
CA PRO A 338 13.76 13.06 22.28
C PRO A 338 15.08 13.58 22.87
N PRO A 339 16.16 12.77 22.84
CA PRO A 339 17.47 13.20 23.29
C PRO A 339 17.98 14.39 22.46
N PRO A 340 18.82 15.27 23.05
CA PRO A 340 19.39 16.40 22.32
C PRO A 340 20.24 15.92 21.13
N PRO A 341 20.31 16.69 20.04
CA PRO A 341 21.13 16.34 18.89
C PRO A 341 22.61 16.26 19.27
N PRO A 342 23.39 15.37 18.63
CA PRO A 342 24.82 15.30 18.85
C PRO A 342 25.50 16.62 18.49
N PRO A 343 26.61 16.97 19.16
CA PRO A 343 27.37 18.17 18.84
C PRO A 343 27.85 18.14 17.37
N PRO A 344 27.96 19.31 16.70
CA PRO A 344 28.43 19.39 15.33
C PRO A 344 29.79 18.72 15.19
N GLN A 345 29.88 17.73 14.30
CA GLN A 345 31.17 17.15 13.94
C GLN A 345 32.01 18.21 13.23
N ALA A 346 33.28 18.33 13.64
CA ALA A 346 34.23 19.24 13.03
C ALA A 346 34.36 18.93 11.53
N ILE A 347 34.11 19.94 10.69
CA ILE A 347 34.27 19.84 9.24
C ILE A 347 35.76 19.58 8.95
N PRO A 348 36.13 18.50 8.23
CA PRO A 348 37.51 18.28 7.82
C PRO A 348 37.99 19.41 6.92
N ALA A 349 39.21 19.89 7.16
CA ALA A 349 39.82 20.94 6.36
C ALA A 349 39.88 20.56 4.86
N PRO A 350 39.67 21.51 3.94
CA PRO A 350 39.71 21.23 2.51
C PRO A 350 41.13 20.77 2.08
N PRO A 351 41.23 19.85 1.11
CA PRO A 351 42.51 19.39 0.60
C PRO A 351 43.24 20.51 -0.18
N PRO A 352 44.59 20.52 -0.18
CA PRO A 352 45.37 21.53 -0.86
C PRO A 352 45.18 21.47 -2.40
N PRO A 353 45.26 22.62 -3.09
CA PRO A 353 45.08 22.69 -4.54
C PRO A 353 46.21 21.97 -5.28
N ARG A 354 45.84 21.22 -6.33
CA ARG A 354 46.75 20.44 -7.18
C ARG A 354 47.50 21.37 -8.15
N PRO A 355 48.81 21.19 -8.36
CA PRO A 355 49.58 22.02 -9.29
C PRO A 355 49.18 21.74 -10.75
N THR A 356 48.94 22.82 -11.49
CA THR A 356 48.67 22.83 -12.94
C THR A 356 49.99 22.85 -13.71
N THR A 357 50.20 21.86 -14.58
CA THR A 357 51.33 21.82 -15.52
C THR A 357 50.94 22.47 -16.85
N THR A 358 51.53 23.62 -17.14
CA THR A 358 51.45 24.31 -18.44
C THR A 358 52.41 23.63 -19.42
N THR A 359 51.89 23.06 -20.51
CA THR A 359 52.74 22.50 -21.59
C THR A 359 52.88 23.52 -22.73
N THR A 360 54.09 24.03 -22.91
CA THR A 360 54.46 24.94 -24.01
C THR A 360 54.78 24.11 -25.26
N ARG A 361 54.13 24.42 -26.40
CA ARG A 361 54.33 23.72 -27.69
C ARG A 361 55.36 24.45 -28.53
N THR A 362 56.52 23.84 -28.75
CA THR A 362 57.58 24.32 -29.65
C THR A 362 57.33 23.83 -31.08
N THR A 363 57.37 24.73 -32.06
CA THR A 363 57.32 24.44 -33.51
C THR A 363 58.72 24.18 -34.07
N THR A 364 58.89 23.12 -34.86
CA THR A 364 60.08 22.92 -35.70
C THR A 364 59.68 22.29 -37.04
N THR A 365 60.24 22.84 -38.11
CA THR A 365 59.93 22.66 -39.54
C THR A 365 60.69 21.50 -40.20
N ARG A 366 59.99 20.75 -41.10
CA ARG A 366 60.35 20.00 -42.36
C ARG A 366 61.79 19.45 -42.59
N PRO A 367 62.02 18.36 -43.36
CA PRO A 367 61.49 18.15 -44.74
C PRO A 367 61.00 16.73 -45.12
N THR A 368 60.33 16.69 -46.27
CA THR A 368 59.60 15.58 -46.93
C THR A 368 60.46 14.70 -47.84
N THR A 369 60.13 13.41 -47.93
CA THR A 369 60.44 12.52 -49.08
C THR A 369 59.40 11.39 -49.21
N THR A 370 59.39 10.75 -50.37
CA THR A 370 58.25 10.32 -51.20
C THR A 370 57.79 8.85 -51.02
N THR A 371 56.49 8.62 -51.30
CA THR A 371 55.58 7.42 -51.38
C THR A 371 56.13 6.19 -52.16
N PRO A 372 55.74 4.89 -51.92
CA PRO A 372 54.40 4.33 -52.27
C PRO A 372 53.72 3.31 -51.31
N ALA A 373 52.44 3.06 -51.61
CA ALA A 373 51.33 2.45 -50.84
C ALA A 373 51.32 0.90 -50.77
N PRO A 374 50.37 0.19 -50.09
CA PRO A 374 48.96 0.11 -50.54
C PRO A 374 47.84 -0.11 -49.47
N THR A 375 46.58 0.21 -49.88
CA THR A 375 45.25 -0.41 -49.55
C THR A 375 44.87 -0.73 -48.08
N GLN A 376 43.69 -0.46 -47.51
CA GLN A 376 42.34 0.05 -47.83
C GLN A 376 41.58 0.07 -46.45
N PRO A 377 40.25 0.27 -46.30
CA PRO A 377 39.32 1.29 -46.79
C PRO A 377 38.50 1.94 -45.63
N ALA A 378 38.05 3.19 -45.77
CA ALA A 378 36.82 3.67 -45.11
C ALA A 378 36.36 4.98 -45.76
N THR A 379 35.48 4.85 -46.75
CA THR A 379 34.71 5.95 -47.32
C THR A 379 33.50 6.22 -46.43
N SER A 380 33.47 7.39 -45.78
CA SER A 380 32.22 7.99 -45.30
C SER A 380 31.71 8.96 -46.38
N PRO A 381 30.46 8.83 -46.86
CA PRO A 381 29.93 9.72 -47.91
C PRO A 381 29.52 11.09 -47.34
N PRO A 382 29.49 12.14 -48.20
CA PRO A 382 29.10 13.48 -47.79
C PRO A 382 27.59 13.59 -47.57
N THR A 383 27.22 14.43 -46.61
CA THR A 383 25.86 14.80 -46.22
C THR A 383 25.07 15.35 -47.42
N ALA A 384 23.93 14.73 -47.72
CA ALA A 384 22.96 15.24 -48.69
C ALA A 384 22.09 16.36 -48.09
N PRO A 385 21.65 17.35 -48.89
CA PRO A 385 20.70 18.38 -48.46
C PRO A 385 19.27 17.80 -48.32
N PRO A 386 18.36 18.45 -47.57
CA PRO A 386 17.04 17.91 -47.26
C PRO A 386 16.14 17.84 -48.51
N PRO A 387 15.22 16.85 -48.60
CA PRO A 387 14.31 16.75 -49.74
C PRO A 387 13.19 17.79 -49.66
N ASN A 388 12.83 18.33 -50.83
CA ASN A 388 11.66 19.18 -51.03
C ASN A 388 10.37 18.45 -50.62
N ALA A 389 9.50 19.17 -49.92
CA ALA A 389 8.13 18.76 -49.68
C ALA A 389 7.38 18.77 -51.01
N LEU A 390 7.18 17.60 -51.63
CA LEU A 390 6.17 17.28 -52.65
C LEU A 390 6.45 15.85 -53.16
N ASP A 391 6.25 14.83 -52.30
CA ASP A 391 5.78 13.49 -52.74
C ASP A 391 5.56 12.58 -51.51
N MET A 392 4.31 12.48 -51.08
CA MET A 392 3.83 11.41 -50.21
C MET A 392 2.39 11.06 -50.61
N PRO A 393 2.02 9.76 -50.67
CA PRO A 393 0.67 9.34 -50.97
C PRO A 393 -0.28 9.71 -49.81
N PRO A 394 -1.57 10.01 -50.07
CA PRO A 394 -2.48 10.47 -49.04
C PRO A 394 -2.83 9.31 -48.06
N GLU A 395 -2.65 9.56 -46.76
CA GLU A 395 -3.17 8.69 -45.70
C GLU A 395 -4.71 8.64 -45.72
N PRO A 396 -5.33 7.51 -45.35
CA PRO A 396 -6.78 7.41 -45.27
C PRO A 396 -7.30 8.27 -44.12
N ARG A 397 -8.06 9.32 -44.45
CA ARG A 397 -8.83 10.11 -43.48
C ARG A 397 -9.88 9.21 -42.84
N VAL A 398 -9.62 8.74 -41.62
CA VAL A 398 -10.66 8.16 -40.76
C VAL A 398 -11.36 9.32 -40.07
N ASN A 399 -12.63 9.55 -40.42
CA ASN A 399 -13.48 10.60 -39.87
C ASN A 399 -13.66 10.41 -38.35
N SER A 400 -12.92 11.19 -37.56
CA SER A 400 -12.99 11.24 -36.10
C SER A 400 -14.34 11.70 -35.55
N VAL A 401 -15.16 12.37 -36.37
CA VAL A 401 -16.52 12.82 -36.02
C VAL A 401 -17.50 11.64 -35.91
N GLU A 402 -17.37 10.64 -36.79
CA GLU A 402 -18.30 9.51 -36.87
C GLU A 402 -18.11 8.53 -35.70
N ARG A 403 -16.89 8.42 -35.16
CA ARG A 403 -16.58 7.60 -33.98
C ARG A 403 -17.06 8.24 -32.67
N VAL A 404 -17.07 9.58 -32.59
CA VAL A 404 -17.62 10.31 -31.43
C VAL A 404 -19.14 10.21 -31.41
N ASP A 405 -19.80 10.32 -32.56
CA ASP A 405 -21.26 10.18 -32.66
C ASP A 405 -21.75 8.77 -32.28
N ASN A 406 -21.00 7.73 -32.64
CA ASN A 406 -21.35 6.36 -32.27
C ASN A 406 -21.15 6.09 -30.76
N LEU A 407 -20.14 6.69 -30.12
CA LEU A 407 -19.91 6.56 -28.68
C LEU A 407 -20.96 7.33 -27.86
N VAL A 408 -21.38 8.51 -28.33
CA VAL A 408 -22.46 9.30 -27.70
C VAL A 408 -23.83 8.63 -27.88
N ARG A 409 -24.09 7.97 -29.02
CA ARG A 409 -25.31 7.18 -29.22
C ARG A 409 -25.36 5.96 -28.31
N ASP A 410 -24.26 5.24 -28.13
CA ASP A 410 -24.24 4.07 -27.25
C ASP A 410 -24.38 4.46 -25.77
N GLN A 411 -23.73 5.53 -25.31
CA GLN A 411 -23.91 6.06 -23.95
C GLN A 411 -25.37 6.50 -23.69
N ARG A 412 -26.05 7.11 -24.68
CA ARG A 412 -27.49 7.45 -24.58
C ARG A 412 -28.39 6.21 -24.57
N ARG A 413 -28.06 5.15 -25.31
CA ARG A 413 -28.85 3.90 -25.33
C ARG A 413 -28.77 3.16 -23.99
N TRP A 414 -27.58 3.08 -23.37
CA TRP A 414 -27.43 2.47 -22.05
C TRP A 414 -28.08 3.32 -20.94
N GLY A 415 -27.95 4.65 -21.02
CA GLY A 415 -28.62 5.57 -20.08
C GLY A 415 -30.15 5.48 -20.11
N MET A 416 -30.76 5.41 -21.31
CA MET A 416 -32.21 5.23 -21.44
C MET A 416 -32.69 3.85 -20.96
N THR A 417 -31.91 2.80 -21.20
CA THR A 417 -32.24 1.44 -20.75
C THR A 417 -32.21 1.33 -19.22
N ALA A 418 -31.23 1.96 -18.57
CA ALA A 418 -31.16 2.03 -17.11
C ALA A 418 -32.34 2.82 -16.51
N LEU A 419 -32.73 3.94 -17.13
CA LEU A 419 -33.87 4.75 -16.69
C LEU A 419 -35.20 3.99 -16.83
N LEU A 420 -35.39 3.26 -17.94
CA LEU A 420 -36.58 2.43 -18.16
C LEU A 420 -36.68 1.27 -17.16
N LEU A 421 -35.56 0.64 -16.78
CA LEU A 421 -35.53 -0.40 -15.75
C LEU A 421 -35.88 0.14 -14.36
N ILE A 422 -35.45 1.37 -14.02
CA ILE A 422 -35.80 2.03 -12.75
C ILE A 422 -37.29 2.37 -12.70
N ILE A 423 -37.85 2.89 -13.80
CA ILE A 423 -39.27 3.23 -13.89
C ILE A 423 -40.14 1.95 -13.83
N ALA A 424 -39.74 0.90 -14.55
CA ALA A 424 -40.45 -0.39 -14.54
C ALA A 424 -40.39 -1.07 -13.16
N GLY A 425 -39.22 -1.03 -12.49
CA GLY A 425 -39.06 -1.55 -11.13
C GLY A 425 -39.91 -0.78 -10.09
N GLY A 426 -39.99 0.54 -10.22
CA GLY A 426 -40.84 1.39 -9.37
C GLY A 426 -42.34 1.13 -9.56
N ALA A 427 -42.77 0.87 -10.79
CA ALA A 427 -44.17 0.53 -11.10
C ALA A 427 -44.56 -0.84 -10.53
N LEU A 428 -43.70 -1.85 -10.65
CA LEU A 428 -43.92 -3.19 -10.11
C LEU A 428 -43.95 -3.19 -8.57
N ALA A 429 -43.09 -2.41 -7.92
CA ALA A 429 -43.10 -2.25 -6.47
C ALA A 429 -44.39 -1.57 -5.95
N ARG A 430 -44.91 -0.57 -6.67
CA ARG A 430 -46.21 0.05 -6.35
C ARG A 430 -47.38 -0.89 -6.57
N GLN A 431 -47.35 -1.71 -7.62
CA GLN A 431 -48.42 -2.66 -7.92
C GLN A 431 -48.45 -3.84 -6.93
N ALA A 432 -47.28 -4.25 -6.41
CA ALA A 432 -47.18 -5.24 -5.34
C ALA A 432 -47.65 -4.70 -3.97
N ALA A 433 -47.43 -3.41 -3.68
CA ALA A 433 -47.91 -2.76 -2.46
C ALA A 433 -49.45 -2.58 -2.43
N ASN A 434 -50.07 -2.28 -3.58
CA ASN A 434 -51.53 -2.14 -3.68
C ASN A 434 -52.30 -3.47 -3.67
N ARG A 435 -51.63 -4.62 -3.91
CA ARG A 435 -52.26 -5.95 -3.79
C ARG A 435 -52.18 -6.55 -2.38
N ARG A 436 -51.53 -5.87 -1.43
CA ARG A 436 -51.41 -6.28 -0.02
C ARG A 436 -52.24 -5.40 0.93
N ARG A 437 -53.15 -4.58 0.40
CA ARG A 437 -54.16 -3.82 1.17
C ARG A 437 -55.54 -4.35 0.88
#